data_AF-A0A9X1GQ78-F1
#
_entry.id   AF-A0A9X1GQ78-F1
#
_cell.length_a   1.000
_cell.length_b   1.000
_cell.length_c   1.000
_cell.angle_alpha   90.00
_cell.angle_beta   90.00
_cell.angle_gamma   90.00
#
_symmetry.space_group_name_H-M   'P 1'
#
loop_
_entity.id
_entity.type
_entity.pdbx_description
1 polymer ?
#
loop_
_entity_poly.entity_id
_entity_poly.type
_entity_poly.pdbx_seq_one_letter_code
_entity_poly.pdbx_strand_id
1 'polypeptide(L)'
;MIRQGHGDATVERIVKHQVVLAIQDTTELNYTSHKALSGTGYLDSKYAQGLKVHSVLTASTQGIPLGIIEQQVWSRIEEELGKAEQRKQKPTAEKESQRWLDALITTESIIPSSVQVVTIADREADFYDLFACPRRQGSDFLIRASQNRCLVDCEEHLWATLESVDSQGIMTVEVKRNPTRPSRTATCSDLQY
;
A
#
# COMPACT_ATOMS: atom_id res chain seq x y z
N MET A 1 -11.20 0.75 22.00
CA MET A 1 -12.37 -0.11 22.31
C MET A 1 -13.30 -0.36 21.13
N ILE A 2 -13.49 0.57 20.17
CA ILE A 2 -14.31 0.31 18.95
C ILE A 2 -13.54 -0.42 17.84
N ARG A 3 -12.31 0.00 17.53
CA ARG A 3 -11.50 -0.60 16.43
C ARG A 3 -11.11 -2.05 16.70
N GLN A 4 -10.79 -2.37 17.95
CA GLN A 4 -10.38 -3.72 18.34
C GLN A 4 -11.48 -4.76 18.03
N GLY A 5 -12.73 -4.50 18.43
CA GLY A 5 -13.81 -5.46 18.18
C GLY A 5 -14.09 -5.68 16.68
N HIS A 6 -13.90 -4.66 15.84
CA HIS A 6 -13.99 -4.81 14.38
C HIS A 6 -12.82 -5.61 13.80
N GLY A 7 -11.62 -5.39 14.35
CA GLY A 7 -10.43 -6.17 14.01
C GLY A 7 -10.62 -7.65 14.34
N ASP A 8 -11.07 -7.96 15.56
CA ASP A 8 -11.29 -9.34 16.01
C ASP A 8 -12.35 -10.06 15.13
N ALA A 9 -13.48 -9.41 14.86
CA ALA A 9 -14.51 -9.96 13.96
C ALA A 9 -14.04 -10.11 12.51
N THR A 10 -13.07 -9.30 12.08
CA THR A 10 -12.41 -9.44 10.78
C THR A 10 -11.47 -10.65 10.78
N VAL A 11 -10.70 -10.86 11.85
CA VAL A 11 -9.84 -12.05 12.01
C VAL A 11 -10.65 -13.35 11.99
N GLU A 12 -11.81 -13.39 12.65
CA GLU A 12 -12.72 -14.54 12.60
C GLU A 12 -13.19 -14.90 11.19
N ARG A 13 -13.26 -13.91 10.29
CA ARG A 13 -13.54 -14.14 8.87
C ARG A 13 -12.29 -14.59 8.12
N ILE A 14 -11.15 -13.96 8.38
CA ILE A 14 -9.85 -14.27 7.76
C ILE A 14 -9.46 -15.74 7.95
N VAL A 15 -9.61 -16.31 9.15
CA VAL A 15 -9.18 -17.68 9.46
C VAL A 15 -9.92 -18.77 8.68
N LYS A 16 -11.01 -18.43 7.99
CA LYS A 16 -11.77 -19.34 7.12
C LYS A 16 -11.17 -19.45 5.72
N HIS A 17 -10.12 -18.69 5.41
CA HIS A 17 -9.44 -18.67 4.12
C HIS A 17 -8.00 -19.16 4.25
N GLN A 18 -7.53 -19.86 3.21
CA GLN A 18 -6.12 -20.25 3.11
C GLN A 18 -5.23 -19.07 2.74
N VAL A 19 -5.71 -18.19 1.86
CA VAL A 19 -5.00 -17.01 1.37
C VAL A 19 -5.90 -15.78 1.54
N VAL A 20 -5.33 -14.70 2.08
CA VAL A 20 -5.99 -13.40 2.22
C VAL A 20 -5.13 -12.30 1.61
N LEU A 21 -5.79 -11.36 0.94
CA LEU A 21 -5.20 -10.16 0.38
C LEU A 21 -5.27 -9.05 1.44
N ALA A 22 -4.13 -8.52 1.88
CA ALA A 22 -4.02 -7.40 2.81
C ALA A 22 -3.68 -6.12 2.03
N ILE A 23 -4.71 -5.37 1.66
CA ILE A 23 -4.61 -4.21 0.77
C ILE A 23 -4.33 -2.97 1.63
N GLN A 24 -3.19 -2.34 1.41
CA GLN A 24 -2.77 -1.12 2.09
C GLN A 24 -2.94 0.10 1.18
N ASP A 25 -3.60 1.14 1.67
CA ASP A 25 -3.71 2.43 0.97
C ASP A 25 -3.94 3.59 1.94
N THR A 26 -3.63 4.80 1.50
CA THR A 26 -3.79 6.05 2.26
C THR A 26 -4.86 6.93 1.63
N THR A 27 -5.86 7.31 2.41
CA THR A 27 -6.88 8.28 2.03
C THR A 27 -6.81 9.56 2.88
N GLU A 28 -7.46 10.61 2.41
CA GLU A 28 -7.56 11.91 3.08
C GLU A 28 -8.99 12.19 3.51
N LEU A 29 -9.18 12.55 4.78
CA LEU A 29 -10.44 13.10 5.27
C LEU A 29 -10.34 14.62 5.23
N ASN A 30 -11.00 15.24 4.24
CA ASN A 30 -10.96 16.68 4.04
C ASN A 30 -12.00 17.39 4.92
N TYR A 31 -11.52 18.26 5.81
CA TYR A 31 -12.32 19.06 6.74
C TYR A 31 -12.12 20.57 6.55
N THR A 32 -11.67 21.01 5.38
CA THR A 32 -11.31 22.41 5.10
C THR A 32 -12.45 23.41 5.41
N SER A 33 -13.71 23.02 5.23
CA SER A 33 -14.88 23.84 5.56
C SER A 33 -15.24 23.87 7.04
N HIS A 34 -14.70 22.97 7.86
CA HIS A 34 -15.02 22.81 9.28
C HIS A 34 -14.06 23.60 10.17
N LYS A 35 -14.09 24.93 10.09
CA LYS A 35 -13.14 25.84 10.77
C LYS A 35 -13.08 25.73 12.29
N ALA A 36 -14.12 25.19 12.93
CA ALA A 36 -14.15 24.97 14.37
C ALA A 36 -13.45 23.67 14.81
N LEU A 37 -13.10 22.79 13.86
CA LEU A 37 -12.44 21.52 14.14
C LEU A 37 -10.95 21.77 14.41
N SER A 38 -10.49 21.40 15.61
CA SER A 38 -9.08 21.41 16.00
C SER A 38 -8.42 20.05 15.75
N GLY A 39 -7.09 20.02 15.68
CA GLY A 39 -6.33 18.77 15.51
C GLY A 39 -6.26 18.25 14.08
N THR A 40 -6.59 19.09 13.10
CA THR A 40 -6.36 18.82 11.68
C THR A 40 -4.99 19.32 11.24
N GLY A 41 -4.52 18.81 10.10
CA GLY A 41 -3.27 19.22 9.47
C GLY A 41 -3.42 19.43 7.97
N TYR A 42 -2.39 19.97 7.33
CA TYR A 42 -2.40 20.14 5.88
C TYR A 42 -2.46 18.78 5.16
N LEU A 43 -3.18 18.74 4.03
CA LEU A 43 -3.29 17.56 3.16
C LEU A 43 -2.30 17.64 1.99
N ASP A 44 -2.41 16.78 0.98
CA ASP A 44 -1.51 16.84 -0.18
C ASP A 44 -1.62 18.18 -0.94
N SER A 45 -2.80 18.80 -0.89
CA SER A 45 -2.94 20.22 -1.18
C SER A 45 -2.69 21.04 0.09
N LYS A 46 -1.73 21.97 0.04
CA LYS A 46 -1.48 22.93 1.13
C LYS A 46 -2.67 23.84 1.45
N TYR A 47 -3.66 23.92 0.56
CA TYR A 47 -4.89 24.70 0.77
C TYR A 47 -6.01 23.88 1.42
N ALA A 48 -5.79 22.58 1.63
CA ALA A 48 -6.75 21.68 2.25
C ALA A 48 -6.25 21.25 3.64
N GLN A 49 -7.19 21.15 4.57
CA GLN A 49 -6.96 20.77 5.96
C GLN A 49 -7.78 19.52 6.30
N GLY A 50 -7.20 18.60 7.05
CA GLY A 50 -7.82 17.31 7.30
C GLY A 50 -6.97 16.32 8.08
N LEU A 51 -7.29 15.04 7.88
CA LEU A 51 -6.57 13.90 8.45
C LEU A 51 -6.13 12.96 7.34
N LYS A 52 -4.97 12.34 7.53
CA LYS A 52 -4.52 11.20 6.75
C LYS A 52 -4.97 9.91 7.42
N VAL A 53 -5.38 8.95 6.62
CA VAL A 53 -5.89 7.66 7.08
C VAL A 53 -5.27 6.56 6.25
N HIS A 54 -4.37 5.79 6.85
CA HIS A 54 -3.78 4.61 6.24
C HIS A 54 -4.49 3.36 6.76
N SER A 55 -5.01 2.54 5.87
CA SER A 55 -5.86 1.39 6.25
C SER A 55 -5.34 0.10 5.65
N VAL A 56 -5.50 -1.01 6.38
CA VAL A 56 -5.34 -2.37 5.86
C VAL A 56 -6.71 -2.99 5.67
N LEU A 57 -7.19 -3.01 4.43
CA LEU A 57 -8.42 -3.69 4.03
C LEU A 57 -8.09 -5.11 3.59
N THR A 58 -8.73 -6.09 4.23
CA THR A 58 -8.56 -7.50 3.88
C THR A 58 -9.65 -7.99 2.92
N ALA A 59 -9.28 -8.87 2.00
CA ALA A 59 -10.19 -9.50 1.05
C ALA A 59 -9.79 -10.95 0.76
N SER A 60 -10.75 -11.77 0.34
CA SER A 60 -10.48 -13.09 -0.24
C SER A 60 -9.86 -12.98 -1.63
N THR A 61 -9.30 -14.07 -2.16
CA THR A 61 -8.74 -14.11 -3.53
C THR A 61 -9.79 -13.91 -4.63
N GLN A 62 -11.07 -14.00 -4.29
CA GLN A 62 -12.22 -13.74 -5.16
C GLN A 62 -12.68 -12.27 -5.09
N GLY A 63 -11.99 -11.43 -4.33
CA GLY A 63 -12.31 -10.01 -4.17
C GLY A 63 -13.44 -9.72 -3.19
N ILE A 64 -13.88 -10.70 -2.39
CA ILE A 64 -14.89 -10.48 -1.34
C ILE A 64 -14.23 -9.78 -0.15
N PRO A 65 -14.71 -8.59 0.27
CA PRO A 65 -14.14 -7.87 1.42
C PRO A 65 -14.34 -8.64 2.73
N LEU A 66 -13.24 -8.82 3.47
CA LEU A 66 -13.21 -9.48 4.77
C LEU A 66 -13.15 -8.50 5.93
N GLY A 67 -12.85 -7.21 5.71
CA GLY A 67 -12.90 -6.17 6.75
C GLY A 67 -11.57 -5.43 6.93
N ILE A 68 -11.56 -4.44 7.81
CA ILE A 68 -10.37 -3.63 8.10
C ILE A 68 -9.73 -4.18 9.38
N ILE A 69 -8.43 -4.48 9.34
CA ILE A 69 -7.70 -4.99 10.51
C ILE A 69 -6.86 -3.92 11.20
N GLU A 70 -6.46 -2.88 10.47
CA GLU A 70 -5.62 -1.81 11.01
C GLU A 70 -5.97 -0.49 10.33
N GLN A 71 -5.91 0.60 11.12
CA GLN A 71 -6.16 1.94 10.62
C GLN A 71 -5.36 2.97 11.43
N GLN A 72 -4.35 3.55 10.79
CA GLN A 72 -3.54 4.63 11.34
C GLN A 72 -4.12 5.98 10.91
N VAL A 73 -4.31 6.90 11.86
CA VAL A 73 -4.89 8.22 11.61
C VAL A 73 -3.98 9.28 12.19
N TRP A 74 -3.57 10.25 11.37
CA TRP A 74 -2.72 11.35 11.81
C TRP A 74 -3.05 12.66 11.09
N SER A 75 -2.58 13.76 11.66
CA SER A 75 -2.56 15.10 11.06
C SER A 75 -1.12 15.50 10.79
N ARG A 76 -0.85 16.12 9.64
CA ARG A 76 0.47 16.74 9.38
C ARG A 76 0.60 18.06 10.15
N ILE A 77 1.80 18.37 10.64
CA ILE A 77 2.09 19.62 11.35
C ILE A 77 2.67 20.65 10.38
N GLU A 78 2.22 21.90 10.46
CA GLU A 78 2.55 22.97 9.50
C GLU A 78 4.06 23.22 9.39
N GLU A 79 4.81 22.97 10.47
CA GLU A 79 6.26 23.12 10.51
C GLU A 79 7.00 22.21 9.53
N GLU A 80 6.41 21.07 9.14
CA GLU A 80 7.00 20.15 8.16
C GLU A 80 6.60 20.47 6.71
N LEU A 81 5.76 21.49 6.50
CA LEU A 81 5.35 21.92 5.17
C LEU A 81 6.57 22.42 4.37
N GLY A 82 6.71 21.93 3.13
CA GLY A 82 7.81 22.31 2.24
C GLY A 82 9.15 21.62 2.52
N LYS A 83 9.29 20.81 3.58
CA LYS A 83 10.52 20.07 3.91
C LYS A 83 10.67 18.73 3.18
N ALA A 84 9.98 18.55 2.04
CA ALA A 84 9.96 17.28 1.31
C ALA A 84 11.35 16.82 0.85
N GLU A 85 12.21 17.75 0.42
CA GLU A 85 13.58 17.43 -0.04
C GLU A 85 14.49 16.91 1.09
N GLN A 86 14.24 17.34 2.33
CA GLN A 86 15.02 16.89 3.49
C GLN A 86 14.70 15.43 3.86
N ARG A 87 13.58 14.87 3.38
CA ARG A 87 13.17 13.49 3.66
C ARG A 87 14.14 12.46 3.14
N LYS A 88 14.94 12.76 2.10
CA LYS A 88 15.94 11.81 1.57
C LYS A 88 17.02 11.47 2.61
N GLN A 89 17.32 12.39 3.53
CA GLN A 89 18.38 12.25 4.53
C GLN A 89 17.85 11.71 5.87
N LYS A 90 16.53 11.71 6.08
CA LYS A 90 15.93 11.18 7.31
C LYS A 90 15.90 9.63 7.29
N PRO A 91 15.96 8.95 8.44
CA PRO A 91 15.61 7.54 8.53
C PRO A 91 14.11 7.33 8.25
N THR A 92 13.70 6.14 7.81
CA THR A 92 12.29 5.86 7.48
C THR A 92 11.34 6.05 8.67
N ALA A 93 11.79 5.76 9.89
CA ALA A 93 11.04 5.97 11.12
C ALA A 93 10.58 7.42 11.34
N GLU A 94 11.25 8.40 10.74
CA GLU A 94 10.87 9.83 10.81
C GLU A 94 10.04 10.30 9.61
N LYS A 95 9.69 9.38 8.69
CA LYS A 95 8.94 9.68 7.47
C LYS A 95 7.54 9.10 7.57
N GLU A 96 6.62 9.69 6.82
CA GLU A 96 5.28 9.11 6.67
C GLU A 96 5.31 7.71 6.03
N SER A 97 6.37 7.34 5.29
CA SER A 97 6.51 5.98 4.75
C SER A 97 6.61 4.89 5.83
N GLN A 98 6.91 5.26 7.08
CA GLN A 98 6.88 4.33 8.22
C GLN A 98 5.52 3.65 8.38
N ARG A 99 4.41 4.31 8.00
CA ARG A 99 3.07 3.75 8.11
C ARG A 99 2.88 2.39 7.43
N TRP A 100 3.57 2.17 6.30
CA TRP A 100 3.54 0.91 5.55
C TRP A 100 4.21 -0.22 6.34
N LEU A 101 5.30 0.09 7.05
CA LEU A 101 5.99 -0.85 7.94
C LEU A 101 5.14 -1.16 9.17
N ASP A 102 4.58 -0.13 9.81
CA ASP A 102 3.73 -0.29 10.99
C ASP A 102 2.48 -1.13 10.66
N ALA A 103 1.89 -0.90 9.48
CA ALA A 103 0.76 -1.68 8.98
C ALA A 103 1.14 -3.14 8.68
N LEU A 104 2.32 -3.37 8.09
CA LEU A 104 2.86 -4.72 7.86
C LEU A 104 3.08 -5.45 9.18
N ILE A 105 3.80 -4.85 10.13
CA ILE A 105 4.07 -5.43 11.46
C ILE A 105 2.76 -5.79 12.18
N THR A 106 1.77 -4.91 12.10
CA THR A 106 0.45 -5.15 12.67
C THR A 106 -0.26 -6.32 11.98
N THR A 107 -0.20 -6.39 10.66
CA THR A 107 -0.77 -7.50 9.87
C THR A 107 -0.13 -8.84 10.24
N GLU A 108 1.20 -8.88 10.35
CA GLU A 108 1.95 -10.07 10.77
C GLU A 108 1.57 -10.53 12.18
N SER A 109 1.28 -9.59 13.09
CA SER A 109 0.90 -9.89 14.47
C SER A 109 -0.54 -10.33 14.62
N ILE A 110 -1.46 -9.83 13.79
CA ILE A 110 -2.90 -10.07 13.92
C ILE A 110 -3.35 -11.31 13.16
N ILE A 111 -2.81 -11.55 11.96
CA ILE A 111 -3.24 -12.66 11.12
C ILE A 111 -2.47 -13.94 11.50
N PRO A 112 -3.16 -15.03 11.89
CA PRO A 112 -2.51 -16.28 12.29
C PRO A 112 -1.57 -16.86 11.23
N SER A 113 -0.49 -17.49 11.69
CA SER A 113 0.54 -18.07 10.83
C SER A 113 0.05 -19.14 9.86
N SER A 114 -1.09 -19.76 10.15
CA SER A 114 -1.76 -20.75 9.30
C SER A 114 -2.40 -20.15 8.04
N VAL A 115 -2.57 -18.83 7.97
CA VAL A 115 -3.14 -18.12 6.81
C VAL A 115 -1.98 -17.47 6.04
N GLN A 116 -1.95 -17.72 4.73
CA GLN A 116 -1.06 -17.00 3.82
C GLN A 116 -1.61 -15.60 3.56
N VAL A 117 -0.74 -14.60 3.65
CA VAL A 117 -1.10 -13.19 3.49
C VAL A 117 -0.35 -12.64 2.28
N VAL A 118 -1.07 -12.01 1.37
CA VAL A 118 -0.47 -11.25 0.26
C VAL A 118 -0.71 -9.78 0.55
N THR A 119 0.34 -9.06 0.95
CA THR A 119 0.27 -7.61 1.14
C THR A 119 0.29 -6.92 -0.22
N ILE A 120 -0.79 -6.22 -0.54
CA ILE A 120 -0.98 -5.50 -1.80
C ILE A 120 -0.85 -4.01 -1.54
N ALA A 121 -0.01 -3.33 -2.31
CA ALA A 121 0.13 -1.89 -2.24
C ALA A 121 0.48 -1.28 -3.60
N ASP A 122 0.21 0.01 -3.74
CA ASP A 122 0.54 0.75 -4.94
C ASP A 122 2.04 1.13 -5.00
N ARG A 123 2.38 1.99 -5.95
CA ARG A 123 3.77 2.41 -6.18
C ARG A 123 4.42 3.19 -5.04
N GLU A 124 3.64 3.75 -4.11
CA GLU A 124 4.20 4.50 -2.99
C GLU A 124 4.88 3.57 -1.97
N ALA A 125 4.46 2.31 -1.90
CA ALA A 125 5.08 1.28 -1.07
C ALA A 125 6.38 0.72 -1.65
N ASP A 126 6.82 1.19 -2.83
CA ASP A 126 7.98 0.65 -3.53
C ASP A 126 9.33 1.18 -3.00
N PHE A 127 9.65 0.91 -1.72
CA PHE A 127 10.88 1.36 -1.06
C PHE A 127 11.59 0.23 -0.29
N TYR A 128 12.93 0.33 -0.21
CA TYR A 128 13.80 -0.76 0.28
C TYR A 128 13.41 -1.28 1.67
N ASP A 129 13.21 -0.38 2.63
CA ASP A 129 12.96 -0.77 4.02
C ASP A 129 11.70 -1.64 4.17
N LEU A 130 10.68 -1.46 3.32
CA LEU A 130 9.51 -2.34 3.31
C LEU A 130 9.86 -3.76 2.87
N PHE A 131 10.65 -3.91 1.80
CA PHE A 131 11.10 -5.20 1.31
C PHE A 131 12.09 -5.89 2.26
N ALA A 132 12.91 -5.11 2.95
CA ALA A 132 13.87 -5.58 3.95
C ALA A 132 13.22 -5.91 5.31
N CYS A 133 11.97 -5.50 5.52
CA CYS A 133 11.24 -5.81 6.75
C CYS A 133 11.07 -7.33 6.90
N PRO A 134 11.45 -7.93 8.05
CA PRO A 134 11.27 -9.35 8.29
C PRO A 134 9.80 -9.76 8.16
N ARG A 135 9.55 -10.87 7.45
CA ARG A 135 8.22 -11.45 7.24
C ARG A 135 8.22 -12.91 7.62
N ARG A 136 7.10 -13.40 8.16
CA ARG A 136 6.94 -14.83 8.42
C ARG A 136 6.77 -15.61 7.13
N GLN A 137 6.95 -16.93 7.19
CA GLN A 137 6.62 -17.81 6.07
C GLN A 137 5.13 -17.66 5.70
N GLY A 138 4.85 -17.55 4.41
CA GLY A 138 3.49 -17.30 3.90
C GLY A 138 3.05 -15.84 4.00
N SER A 139 3.97 -14.89 4.14
CA SER A 139 3.70 -13.46 3.99
C SER A 139 4.40 -12.92 2.75
N ASP A 140 3.62 -12.66 1.71
CA ASP A 140 4.08 -12.30 0.36
C ASP A 140 3.73 -10.85 0.00
N PHE A 141 4.38 -10.32 -1.03
CA PHE A 141 4.13 -8.98 -1.54
C PHE A 141 3.61 -9.01 -2.98
N LEU A 142 2.62 -8.16 -3.25
CA LEU A 142 2.23 -7.74 -4.58
C LEU A 142 2.23 -6.21 -4.61
N ILE A 143 3.39 -5.64 -4.87
CA ILE A 143 3.61 -4.19 -4.86
C ILE A 143 3.91 -3.73 -6.28
N ARG A 144 3.26 -2.64 -6.70
CA ARG A 144 3.52 -2.06 -8.02
C ARG A 144 4.89 -1.39 -8.03
N ALA A 145 5.84 -1.93 -8.78
CA ALA A 145 7.17 -1.35 -8.89
C ALA A 145 7.16 0.04 -9.58
N SER A 146 8.06 0.91 -9.12
CA SER A 146 8.27 2.30 -9.54
C SER A 146 9.75 2.70 -9.57
N GLN A 147 10.61 2.01 -8.83
CA GLN A 147 12.06 2.23 -8.80
C GLN A 147 12.75 1.32 -9.82
N ASN A 148 13.66 1.88 -10.63
CA ASN A 148 14.51 1.07 -11.51
C ASN A 148 15.73 0.55 -10.74
N ARG A 149 15.57 -0.59 -10.07
CA ARG A 149 16.54 -1.12 -9.10
C ARG A 149 17.67 -1.87 -9.81
N CYS A 150 18.87 -1.86 -9.24
CA CYS A 150 19.90 -2.85 -9.60
C CYS A 150 19.45 -4.22 -9.09
N LEU A 151 19.69 -5.27 -9.88
CA LEU A 151 19.46 -6.64 -9.46
C LEU A 151 20.78 -7.27 -9.01
N VAL A 152 20.70 -8.24 -8.11
CA VAL A 152 21.86 -9.04 -7.71
C VAL A 152 22.25 -9.92 -8.90
N ASP A 153 23.55 -10.02 -9.18
CA ASP A 153 24.11 -10.82 -10.28
C ASP A 153 23.60 -10.45 -11.69
N CYS A 154 23.09 -9.23 -11.87
CA CYS A 154 22.71 -8.69 -13.18
C CYS A 154 23.44 -7.37 -13.45
N GLU A 155 23.94 -7.18 -14.68
CA GLU A 155 24.50 -5.91 -15.11
C GLU A 155 23.40 -4.87 -15.39
N GLU A 156 22.22 -5.35 -15.78
CA GLU A 156 21.07 -4.52 -16.12
C GLU A 156 20.20 -4.18 -14.89
N HIS A 157 19.47 -3.08 -14.99
CA HIS A 157 18.45 -2.73 -14.00
C HIS A 157 17.13 -3.45 -14.26
N LEU A 158 16.29 -3.53 -13.23
CA LEU A 158 15.00 -4.22 -13.21
C LEU A 158 14.17 -4.09 -14.50
N TRP A 159 14.01 -2.88 -15.03
CA TRP A 159 13.18 -2.66 -16.22
C TRP A 159 13.80 -3.27 -17.48
N ALA A 160 15.10 -3.09 -17.69
CA ALA A 160 15.80 -3.65 -18.84
C ALA A 160 15.81 -5.19 -18.76
N THR A 161 15.99 -5.75 -17.56
CA THR A 161 15.85 -7.19 -17.33
C THR A 161 14.44 -7.68 -17.68
N LEU A 162 13.40 -7.02 -17.17
CA LEU A 162 11.99 -7.36 -17.47
C LEU A 162 11.68 -7.33 -18.98
N GLU A 163 12.22 -6.36 -19.70
CA GLU A 163 12.03 -6.23 -21.15
C GLU A 163 12.75 -7.31 -21.95
N SER A 164 13.84 -7.89 -21.41
CA SER A 164 14.59 -8.97 -22.03
C SER A 164 13.96 -10.36 -21.85
N VAL A 165 13.02 -10.51 -20.90
CA VAL A 165 12.35 -11.79 -20.63
C VAL A 165 11.28 -12.05 -21.69
N ASP A 166 11.30 -13.25 -22.27
CA ASP A 166 10.29 -13.68 -23.22
C ASP A 166 8.90 -13.73 -22.56
N SER A 167 7.96 -12.98 -23.14
CA SER A 167 6.56 -13.00 -22.74
C SER A 167 5.98 -14.42 -22.82
N GLN A 168 5.41 -14.91 -21.71
CA GLN A 168 4.78 -16.23 -21.63
C GLN A 168 3.28 -16.18 -21.90
N GLY A 169 2.71 -14.98 -22.00
CA GLY A 169 1.29 -14.80 -22.24
C GLY A 169 0.94 -13.36 -22.56
N ILE A 170 -0.22 -13.17 -23.16
CA ILE A 170 -0.78 -11.85 -23.43
C ILE A 170 -2.19 -11.83 -22.91
N MET A 171 -2.51 -10.84 -22.08
CA MET A 171 -3.87 -10.54 -21.68
C MET A 171 -4.29 -9.19 -22.22
N THR A 172 -5.59 -9.06 -22.41
CA THR A 172 -6.21 -7.84 -22.91
C THR A 172 -7.14 -7.29 -21.84
N VAL A 173 -6.95 -6.04 -21.47
CA VAL A 173 -7.72 -5.36 -20.42
C VAL A 173 -8.44 -4.17 -21.01
N GLU A 174 -9.75 -4.10 -20.81
CA GLU A 174 -10.57 -2.95 -21.14
C GLU A 174 -10.32 -1.82 -20.13
N VAL A 175 -9.66 -0.76 -20.58
CA VAL A 175 -9.44 0.44 -19.78
C VAL A 175 -10.58 1.40 -20.04
N LYS A 176 -11.41 1.62 -19.01
CA LYS A 176 -12.53 2.57 -19.07
C LYS A 176 -12.05 4.00 -19.33
N ARG A 177 -12.93 4.80 -19.95
CA ARG A 177 -12.73 6.24 -20.14
C ARG A 177 -12.49 6.94 -18.79
N ASN A 178 -11.63 7.94 -18.78
CA ASN A 178 -11.56 8.94 -17.71
C ASN A 178 -11.60 10.37 -18.32
N PRO A 179 -11.61 11.45 -17.53
CA PRO A 179 -11.71 12.82 -18.06
C PRO A 179 -10.62 13.21 -19.07
N THR A 180 -9.45 12.57 -19.02
CA THR A 180 -8.29 12.92 -19.84
C THR A 180 -7.99 11.91 -20.95
N ARG A 181 -8.62 10.72 -20.96
CA ARG A 181 -8.32 9.64 -21.92
C ARG A 181 -9.59 8.87 -22.32
N PRO A 182 -9.79 8.58 -23.62
CA PRO A 182 -10.89 7.72 -24.07
C PRO A 182 -10.70 6.28 -23.58
N SER A 183 -11.78 5.49 -23.62
CA SER A 183 -11.68 4.05 -23.37
C SER A 183 -10.77 3.41 -24.41
N ARG A 184 -9.98 2.44 -23.99
CA ARG A 184 -9.07 1.71 -24.87
C ARG A 184 -8.87 0.30 -24.36
N THR A 185 -8.61 -0.59 -25.30
CA THR A 185 -8.14 -1.94 -25.03
C THR A 185 -6.62 -1.89 -24.82
N ALA A 186 -6.14 -2.36 -23.67
CA ALA A 186 -4.72 -2.41 -23.33
C ALA A 186 -4.22 -3.86 -23.38
N THR A 187 -3.08 -4.07 -24.05
CA THR A 187 -2.39 -5.35 -24.09
C THR A 187 -1.35 -5.39 -22.97
N CYS A 188 -1.39 -6.42 -22.15
CA CYS A 188 -0.45 -6.65 -21.05
C CYS A 188 0.23 -8.00 -21.25
N SER A 189 1.56 -8.02 -21.20
CA SER A 189 2.36 -9.24 -21.25
C SER A 189 2.44 -9.89 -19.87
N ASP A 190 2.36 -11.21 -19.83
CA ASP A 190 2.58 -12.01 -18.62
C ASP A 190 4.04 -12.51 -18.61
N LEU A 191 4.75 -12.20 -17.53
CA LEU A 191 6.16 -12.52 -17.34
C LEU A 191 6.27 -13.43 -16.12
N GLN A 192 6.80 -14.65 -16.29
CA GLN A 192 7.15 -15.53 -15.17
C GLN A 192 8.66 -15.46 -14.89
N TYR A 193 9.00 -15.48 -13.61
CA TYR A 193 10.35 -15.51 -13.06
C TYR A 193 10.59 -16.83 -12.32
#